data_AF-E1JVI9-F1
#
_entry.id   AF-E1JVI9-F1
#
_cell.length_a   1.000
_cell.length_b   1.000
_cell.length_c   1.000
_cell.angle_alpha   90.00
_cell.angle_beta   90.00
_cell.angle_gamma   90.00
#
_symmetry.space_group_name_H-M   'P 1'
#
loop_
_entity.id
_entity.type
_entity.pdbx_description
1 polymer ?
#
loop_
_entity_poly.entity_id
_entity_poly.type
_entity_poly.pdbx_seq_one_letter_code
_entity_poly.pdbx_strand_id
1 'polypeptide(L)'
;MLDQRIGVRFMGGALASLGYTALCAVLALFVIPAAWGVVAFTAWWCGGLVFSDGTRAEFTGRGGRVWPLFAVAVFLAILPSLVTAGMEHNARTTSVQLLLVLALVPFDVAVKLPIYRWLFANIRLEPGGAPRFHGRYLPYLGWVLLFYLTALTVVLWPWVATGLVRWFCDNLEGDGYDVMFVGTGWGLLWRSVVWFVGSLLLIPIPWVLRSMYRWWTDNLELVRHPADATSFPA
;
A
#
# COMPACT_ATOMS: atom_id res chain seq x y z
N MET A 1 -8.12 30.55 11.87
CA MET A 1 -7.82 29.36 12.70
C MET A 1 -6.85 28.50 11.91
N LEU A 2 -5.83 27.93 12.55
CA LEU A 2 -4.72 27.25 11.87
C LEU A 2 -5.04 25.75 11.72
N ASP A 3 -4.72 25.18 10.57
CA ASP A 3 -4.83 23.74 10.32
C ASP A 3 -4.00 22.95 11.34
N GLN A 4 -4.61 21.93 11.96
CA GLN A 4 -3.93 21.12 12.97
C GLN A 4 -3.30 19.89 12.31
N ARG A 5 -1.97 19.81 12.37
CA ARG A 5 -1.20 18.62 11.96
C ARG A 5 -1.13 17.61 13.08
N ILE A 6 -1.53 16.38 12.79
CA ILE A 6 -1.56 15.26 13.72
C ILE A 6 -0.61 14.20 13.21
N GLY A 7 0.42 13.91 14.01
CA GLY A 7 1.38 12.87 13.69
C GLY A 7 0.80 11.48 13.93
N VAL A 8 1.06 10.56 13.01
CA VAL A 8 0.72 9.15 13.15
C VAL A 8 1.98 8.38 13.57
N ARG A 9 1.85 7.45 14.52
CA ARG A 9 2.94 6.56 14.93
C ARG A 9 2.52 5.11 14.87
N PHE A 10 3.43 4.24 14.46
CA PHE A 10 3.20 2.79 14.49
C PHE A 10 3.76 2.13 15.75
N MET A 11 2.87 1.48 16.52
CA MET A 11 3.21 0.76 17.75
C MET A 11 3.14 -0.76 17.63
N GLY A 12 2.95 -1.31 16.42
CA GLY A 12 2.93 -2.76 16.20
C GLY A 12 4.24 -3.45 16.62
N GLY A 13 4.10 -4.68 17.15
CA GLY A 13 5.22 -5.51 17.60
C GLY A 13 6.05 -6.06 16.44
N ALA A 14 7.34 -6.34 16.70
CA ALA A 14 8.25 -6.91 15.69
C ALA A 14 7.82 -8.32 15.25
N LEU A 15 7.53 -9.20 16.21
CA LEU A 15 7.08 -10.56 15.92
C LEU A 15 5.71 -10.57 15.21
N ALA A 16 4.81 -9.67 15.60
CA ALA A 16 3.54 -9.49 14.91
C ALA A 16 3.75 -9.02 13.46
N SER A 17 4.71 -8.11 13.22
CA SER A 17 5.08 -7.68 11.87
C SER A 17 5.46 -8.88 11.02
N LEU A 18 6.38 -9.73 11.49
CA LEU A 18 6.73 -10.97 10.79
C LEU A 18 5.52 -11.91 10.60
N GLY A 19 4.73 -12.13 11.65
CA GLY A 19 3.60 -13.06 11.62
C GLY A 19 2.53 -12.66 10.59
N TYR A 20 2.13 -11.38 10.54
CA TYR A 20 1.15 -10.91 9.57
C TYR A 20 1.70 -10.81 8.15
N THR A 21 2.98 -10.44 7.97
CA THR A 21 3.63 -10.50 6.64
C THR A 21 3.69 -11.93 6.12
N ALA A 22 4.12 -12.89 6.96
CA ALA A 22 4.21 -14.30 6.59
C ALA A 22 2.83 -14.89 6.31
N LEU A 23 1.83 -14.57 7.14
CA LEU A 23 0.44 -14.96 6.90
C LEU A 23 -0.05 -14.44 5.55
N CYS A 24 0.16 -13.15 5.27
CA CYS A 24 -0.24 -12.56 3.99
C CYS A 24 0.48 -13.23 2.81
N ALA A 25 1.78 -13.51 2.93
CA ALA A 25 2.56 -14.18 1.89
C ALA A 25 2.08 -15.61 1.64
N VAL A 26 1.86 -16.40 2.70
CA VAL A 26 1.36 -17.78 2.60
C VAL A 26 -0.04 -17.78 1.99
N LEU A 27 -0.94 -16.91 2.45
CA LEU A 27 -2.28 -16.83 1.88
C LEU A 27 -2.28 -16.33 0.44
N ALA A 28 -1.32 -15.50 0.03
CA ALA A 28 -1.16 -15.08 -1.36
C ALA A 28 -0.75 -16.23 -2.29
N LEU A 29 -0.13 -17.30 -1.78
CA LEU A 29 0.12 -18.53 -2.56
C LEU A 29 -1.20 -19.21 -2.96
N PHE A 30 -2.24 -19.03 -2.17
CA PHE A 30 -3.57 -19.55 -2.44
C PHE A 30 -4.43 -18.41 -3.01
N VAL A 31 -4.64 -18.42 -4.34
CA VAL A 31 -5.37 -17.39 -5.11
C VAL A 31 -6.61 -16.84 -4.40
N ILE A 32 -7.40 -17.74 -3.78
CA ILE A 32 -8.62 -17.37 -3.04
C ILE A 32 -8.28 -16.73 -1.67
N PRO A 33 -7.59 -17.40 -0.72
CA PRO A 33 -7.25 -16.83 0.58
C PRO A 33 -6.46 -15.52 0.60
N ALA A 34 -5.82 -15.11 -0.50
CA ALA A 34 -5.04 -13.87 -0.60
C ALA A 34 -5.76 -12.63 -0.01
N ALA A 35 -7.07 -12.49 -0.28
CA ALA A 35 -7.86 -11.38 0.24
C ALA A 35 -7.96 -11.34 1.77
N TRP A 36 -8.00 -12.51 2.42
CA TRP A 36 -8.04 -12.60 3.89
C TRP A 36 -6.70 -12.27 4.52
N GLY A 37 -5.59 -12.58 3.84
CA GLY A 37 -4.25 -12.16 4.26
C GLY A 37 -4.11 -10.65 4.31
N VAL A 38 -4.58 -9.96 3.26
CA VAL A 38 -4.59 -8.49 3.22
C VAL A 38 -5.52 -7.92 4.29
N VAL A 39 -6.73 -8.46 4.47
CA VAL A 39 -7.66 -8.02 5.52
C VAL A 39 -7.03 -8.14 6.92
N ALA A 40 -6.43 -9.28 7.24
CA ALA A 40 -5.79 -9.52 8.53
C ALA A 40 -4.60 -8.57 8.75
N PHE A 41 -3.77 -8.38 7.71
CA PHE A 41 -2.64 -7.47 7.76
C PHE A 41 -3.08 -6.01 7.96
N THR A 42 -4.06 -5.54 7.19
CA THR A 42 -4.56 -4.16 7.29
C THR A 42 -5.25 -3.91 8.64
N ALA A 43 -6.04 -4.87 9.15
CA ALA A 43 -6.66 -4.74 10.48
C ALA A 43 -5.61 -4.64 11.59
N TRP A 44 -4.57 -5.48 11.54
CA TRP A 44 -3.45 -5.38 12.46
C TRP A 44 -2.69 -4.05 12.34
N TRP A 45 -2.43 -3.60 11.11
CA TRP A 45 -1.73 -2.35 10.86
C TRP A 45 -2.52 -1.16 11.41
N CYS A 46 -3.83 -1.05 11.10
CA CYS A 46 -4.73 -0.02 11.63
C CYS A 46 -4.80 -0.03 13.17
N GLY A 47 -4.95 -1.20 13.79
CA GLY A 47 -4.97 -1.34 15.24
C GLY A 47 -3.62 -0.98 15.91
N GLY A 48 -2.53 -0.97 15.15
CA GLY A 48 -1.20 -0.54 15.60
C GLY A 48 -0.94 0.97 15.44
N LEU A 49 -1.88 1.74 14.87
CA LEU A 49 -1.73 3.19 14.67
C LEU A 49 -2.09 3.96 15.95
N VAL A 50 -1.23 4.88 16.34
CA VAL A 50 -1.47 5.82 17.44
C VAL A 50 -1.35 7.24 16.90
N PHE A 51 -2.40 8.03 17.09
CA PHE A 51 -2.49 9.41 16.64
C PHE A 51 -2.25 10.35 17.83
N SER A 52 -1.60 11.49 17.59
CA SER A 52 -1.28 12.45 18.66
C SER A 52 -2.50 13.14 19.29
N ASP A 53 -3.65 13.12 18.62
CA ASP A 53 -4.92 13.70 19.08
C ASP A 53 -5.87 12.66 19.73
N GLY A 54 -5.43 11.41 19.87
CA GLY A 54 -6.25 10.32 20.41
C GLY A 54 -7.19 9.66 19.40
N THR A 55 -7.11 10.02 18.11
CA THR A 55 -7.84 9.33 17.03
C THR A 55 -7.51 7.85 17.01
N ARG A 56 -8.47 7.03 16.59
CA ARG A 56 -8.26 5.59 16.38
C ARG A 56 -8.54 5.21 14.94
N ALA A 57 -7.73 4.32 14.40
CA ALA A 57 -7.97 3.71 13.10
C ALA A 57 -8.50 2.29 13.28
N GLU A 58 -9.63 1.99 12.66
CA GLU A 58 -10.21 0.66 12.62
C GLU A 58 -10.39 0.20 11.17
N PHE A 59 -10.10 -1.06 10.89
CA PHE A 59 -10.38 -1.65 9.59
C PHE A 59 -11.64 -2.52 9.65
N THR A 60 -12.63 -2.19 8.83
CA THR A 60 -13.94 -2.87 8.81
C THR A 60 -14.15 -3.76 7.58
N GLY A 61 -13.12 -3.90 6.74
CA GLY A 61 -13.19 -4.63 5.47
C GLY A 61 -13.28 -6.14 5.66
N ARG A 62 -14.03 -6.80 4.76
CA ARG A 62 -14.21 -8.26 4.73
C ARG A 62 -13.75 -8.86 3.40
N GLY A 63 -12.89 -9.89 3.49
CA GLY A 63 -12.30 -10.56 2.32
C GLY A 63 -13.34 -11.12 1.36
N GLY A 64 -14.46 -11.62 1.87
CA GLY A 64 -15.54 -12.21 1.06
C GLY A 64 -16.17 -11.27 0.02
N ARG A 65 -16.03 -9.94 0.14
CA ARG A 65 -16.54 -8.98 -0.85
C ARG A 65 -15.53 -8.62 -1.94
N VAL A 66 -14.23 -8.80 -1.69
CA VAL A 66 -13.14 -8.32 -2.54
C VAL A 66 -12.32 -9.46 -3.16
N TRP A 67 -12.49 -10.70 -2.67
CA TRP A 67 -11.72 -11.86 -3.12
C TRP A 67 -11.72 -12.09 -4.65
N PRO A 68 -12.79 -11.82 -5.44
CA PRO A 68 -12.72 -12.02 -6.88
C PRO A 68 -11.71 -11.08 -7.54
N LEU A 69 -11.59 -9.83 -7.06
CA LEU A 69 -10.60 -8.88 -7.57
C LEU A 69 -9.17 -9.33 -7.25
N PHE A 70 -8.95 -9.86 -6.04
CA PHE A 70 -7.65 -10.45 -5.68
C PHE A 70 -7.33 -11.69 -6.53
N ALA A 71 -8.32 -12.55 -6.77
CA ALA A 71 -8.14 -13.74 -7.60
C ALA A 71 -7.75 -13.36 -9.03
N VAL A 72 -8.41 -12.36 -9.62
CA VAL A 72 -8.04 -11.82 -10.94
C VAL A 72 -6.64 -11.20 -10.90
N ALA A 73 -6.30 -10.41 -9.88
CA ALA A 73 -4.97 -9.80 -9.77
C ALA A 73 -3.85 -10.85 -9.70
N VAL A 74 -4.04 -11.91 -8.90
CA VAL A 74 -3.08 -13.02 -8.79
C VAL A 74 -3.01 -13.80 -10.11
N PHE A 75 -4.16 -14.06 -10.74
CA PHE A 75 -4.20 -14.72 -12.05
C PHE A 75 -3.42 -13.92 -13.11
N LEU A 76 -3.65 -12.61 -13.21
CA LEU A 76 -2.92 -11.73 -14.13
C LEU A 76 -1.41 -11.72 -13.85
N ALA A 77 -1.01 -11.77 -12.58
CA ALA A 77 0.41 -11.80 -12.20
C ALA A 77 1.12 -13.11 -12.61
N ILE A 78 0.41 -14.24 -12.57
CA ILE A 78 0.97 -15.57 -12.87
C ILE A 78 0.82 -15.93 -14.35
N LEU A 79 -0.10 -15.27 -15.08
CA LEU A 79 -0.41 -15.54 -16.48
C LEU A 79 0.82 -15.55 -17.41
N PRO A 80 1.77 -14.60 -17.33
CA PRO A 80 2.97 -14.64 -18.16
C PRO A 80 3.78 -15.92 -18.00
N SER A 81 3.94 -16.39 -16.75
CA SER A 81 4.66 -17.61 -16.43
C SER A 81 3.92 -18.86 -16.88
N LEU A 82 2.59 -18.88 -16.84
CA LEU A 82 1.79 -20.01 -17.33
C LEU A 82 1.87 -20.15 -18.84
N VAL A 83 1.82 -19.03 -19.57
CA VAL A 83 1.91 -19.03 -21.04
C VAL A 83 3.27 -19.53 -21.51
N THR A 84 4.34 -19.20 -20.79
CA THR A 84 5.71 -19.59 -21.16
C THR A 84 6.18 -20.89 -20.52
N ALA A 85 5.40 -21.54 -19.65
CA ALA A 85 5.82 -22.71 -18.87
C ALA A 85 6.28 -23.90 -19.74
N GLY A 86 5.73 -24.04 -20.95
CA GLY A 86 6.08 -25.10 -21.90
C GLY A 86 7.13 -24.70 -22.94
N MET A 87 7.65 -23.47 -22.89
CA MET A 87 8.63 -22.96 -23.85
C MET A 87 10.06 -23.25 -23.38
N GLU A 88 10.98 -23.43 -24.33
CA GLU A 88 12.41 -23.54 -24.01
C GLU A 88 12.92 -22.26 -23.34
N HIS A 89 13.78 -22.40 -22.33
CA HIS A 89 14.36 -21.25 -21.63
C HIS A 89 15.45 -20.60 -22.50
N ASN A 90 15.04 -19.68 -23.36
CA ASN A 90 15.91 -18.92 -24.25
C ASN A 90 15.51 -17.44 -24.27
N ALA A 91 16.32 -16.61 -24.94
CA ALA A 91 16.09 -15.16 -25.04
C ALA A 91 14.74 -14.77 -25.66
N ARG A 92 14.16 -15.64 -26.52
CA ARG A 92 12.85 -15.42 -27.12
C ARG A 92 11.75 -15.57 -26.08
N THR A 93 11.81 -16.60 -25.23
CA THR A 93 10.85 -16.83 -24.14
C THR A 93 10.89 -15.68 -23.13
N THR A 94 12.08 -15.19 -22.77
CA THR A 94 12.22 -14.00 -21.91
C THR A 94 11.60 -12.77 -22.54
N SER A 95 11.84 -12.53 -23.84
CA SER A 95 11.23 -11.40 -24.56
C SER A 95 9.70 -11.48 -24.59
N VAL A 96 9.14 -12.67 -24.85
CA VAL A 96 7.68 -12.91 -24.84
C VAL A 96 7.11 -12.64 -23.45
N GLN A 97 7.77 -13.11 -22.40
CA GLN A 97 7.33 -12.88 -21.03
C GLN A 97 7.33 -11.38 -20.67
N LEU A 98 8.38 -10.64 -21.04
CA LEU A 98 8.46 -9.20 -20.82
C LEU A 98 7.36 -8.44 -21.58
N LEU A 99 7.14 -8.78 -22.86
CA LEU A 99 6.07 -8.18 -23.66
C LEU A 99 4.70 -8.45 -23.05
N LEU A 100 4.46 -9.67 -22.56
CA LEU A 100 3.20 -10.04 -21.94
C LEU A 100 2.98 -9.32 -20.61
N VAL A 101 4.01 -9.19 -19.77
CA VAL A 101 3.96 -8.38 -18.54
C VAL A 101 3.57 -6.94 -18.87
N LEU A 102 4.25 -6.31 -19.84
CA LEU A 102 3.97 -4.93 -20.25
C LEU A 102 2.55 -4.77 -20.82
N ALA A 103 2.10 -5.72 -21.63
CA ALA A 103 0.75 -5.73 -22.20
C ALA A 103 -0.35 -5.89 -21.14
N LEU A 104 -0.07 -6.58 -20.03
CA LEU A 104 -1.02 -6.79 -18.93
C LEU A 104 -1.07 -5.64 -17.92
N VAL A 105 -0.09 -4.72 -17.92
CA VAL A 105 -0.07 -3.57 -16.99
C VAL A 105 -1.40 -2.79 -16.96
N PRO A 106 -2.02 -2.43 -18.09
CA PRO A 106 -3.31 -1.72 -18.08
C PRO A 106 -4.43 -2.50 -17.35
N PHE A 107 -4.48 -3.82 -17.55
CA PHE A 107 -5.47 -4.69 -16.91
C PHE A 107 -5.21 -4.84 -15.41
N ASP A 108 -3.96 -5.02 -15.03
CA ASP A 108 -3.54 -5.10 -13.64
C ASP A 108 -3.88 -3.81 -12.87
N VAL A 109 -3.64 -2.65 -13.49
CA VAL A 109 -4.03 -1.32 -12.95
C VAL A 109 -5.55 -1.22 -12.80
N ALA A 110 -6.32 -1.67 -13.80
CA ALA A 110 -7.78 -1.63 -13.78
C ALA A 110 -8.37 -2.48 -12.64
N VAL A 111 -7.71 -3.58 -12.26
CA VAL A 111 -8.12 -4.47 -11.16
C VAL A 111 -7.64 -3.96 -9.80
N LYS A 112 -6.43 -3.41 -9.72
CA LYS A 112 -5.88 -2.89 -8.45
C LYS A 112 -6.59 -1.62 -7.97
N LEU A 113 -7.02 -0.76 -8.87
CA LEU A 113 -7.71 0.49 -8.50
C LEU A 113 -8.98 0.27 -7.66
N PRO A 114 -9.93 -0.62 -8.02
CA PRO A 114 -11.08 -0.92 -7.16
C PRO A 114 -10.68 -1.62 -5.86
N ILE A 115 -9.58 -2.39 -5.83
CA ILE A 115 -9.04 -2.95 -4.58
C ILE A 115 -8.60 -1.82 -3.65
N TYR A 116 -7.87 -0.81 -4.13
CA TYR A 116 -7.48 0.34 -3.30
C TYR A 116 -8.67 1.18 -2.85
N ARG A 117 -9.65 1.43 -3.74
CA ARG A 117 -10.89 2.13 -3.36
C ARG A 117 -11.62 1.40 -2.24
N TRP A 118 -11.74 0.08 -2.36
CA TRP A 118 -12.31 -0.76 -1.32
C TRP A 118 -11.47 -0.69 -0.04
N LEU A 119 -10.15 -0.80 -0.14
CA LEU A 119 -9.24 -0.79 1.02
C LEU A 119 -9.42 0.50 1.84
N PHE A 120 -9.29 1.66 1.21
CA PHE A 120 -9.38 2.95 1.89
C PHE A 120 -10.78 3.24 2.44
N ALA A 121 -11.84 2.89 1.71
CA ALA A 121 -13.21 3.06 2.19
C ALA A 121 -13.56 2.20 3.42
N ASN A 122 -12.75 1.18 3.73
CA ASN A 122 -12.93 0.31 4.89
C ASN A 122 -12.00 0.66 6.07
N ILE A 123 -11.11 1.64 5.91
CA ILE A 123 -10.34 2.22 7.01
C ILE A 123 -11.20 3.33 7.62
N ARG A 124 -11.59 3.21 8.88
CA ARG A 124 -12.36 4.23 9.60
C ARG A 124 -11.45 4.94 10.59
N LEU A 125 -11.49 6.26 10.59
CA LEU A 125 -10.88 7.08 11.61
C LEU A 125 -11.96 7.60 12.56
N GLU A 126 -11.75 7.42 13.86
CA GLU A 126 -12.65 7.92 14.89
C GLU A 126 -11.91 8.98 15.73
N PRO A 127 -12.30 10.26 15.69
CA PRO A 127 -13.37 10.88 14.87
C PRO A 127 -12.92 11.21 13.43
N GLY A 128 -13.82 11.11 12.44
CA GLY A 128 -13.55 11.49 11.04
C GLY A 128 -14.20 10.60 9.97
N GLY A 129 -14.72 9.42 10.33
CA GLY A 129 -15.35 8.53 9.37
C GLY A 129 -14.36 7.84 8.41
N ALA A 130 -14.86 7.36 7.28
CA ALA A 130 -14.07 6.61 6.31
C ALA A 130 -13.61 7.52 5.15
N PRO A 131 -12.30 7.57 4.82
CA PRO A 131 -11.82 8.37 3.71
C PRO A 131 -12.30 7.78 2.39
N ARG A 132 -12.63 8.65 1.45
CA ARG A 132 -13.02 8.30 0.09
C ARG A 132 -11.81 8.47 -0.83
N PHE A 133 -11.55 7.45 -1.63
CA PHE A 133 -10.44 7.48 -2.58
C PHE A 133 -10.93 7.85 -3.99
N HIS A 134 -10.53 9.04 -4.45
CA HIS A 134 -10.91 9.62 -5.76
C HIS A 134 -9.89 9.37 -6.87
N GLY A 135 -8.89 8.50 -6.61
CA GLY A 135 -7.84 8.18 -7.57
C GLY A 135 -8.37 7.75 -8.94
N ARG A 136 -7.84 8.38 -9.99
CA ARG A 136 -8.19 8.12 -11.39
C ARG A 136 -7.26 7.07 -12.02
N TYR A 137 -7.78 6.36 -13.03
CA TYR A 137 -7.05 5.30 -13.73
C TYR A 137 -5.78 5.80 -14.43
N LEU A 138 -5.86 6.88 -15.22
CA LEU A 138 -4.72 7.37 -16.01
C LEU A 138 -3.52 7.83 -15.15
N PRO A 139 -3.69 8.63 -14.08
CA PRO A 139 -2.58 8.96 -13.19
C PRO A 139 -1.98 7.72 -12.51
N TYR A 140 -2.82 6.77 -12.09
CA TYR A 140 -2.33 5.53 -11.47
C TYR A 140 -1.52 4.68 -12.45
N LEU A 141 -2.02 4.54 -13.69
CA LEU A 141 -1.28 3.88 -14.78
C LEU A 141 0.07 4.57 -15.04
N GLY A 142 0.09 5.90 -15.10
CA GLY A 142 1.31 6.68 -15.26
C GLY A 142 2.34 6.39 -14.16
N TRP A 143 1.92 6.36 -12.89
CA TRP A 143 2.80 6.01 -11.78
C TRP A 143 3.31 4.56 -11.83
N VAL A 144 2.46 3.61 -12.21
CA VAL A 144 2.87 2.21 -12.36
C VAL A 144 3.89 2.06 -13.50
N LEU A 145 3.67 2.72 -14.64
CA LEU A 145 4.63 2.74 -15.74
C LEU A 145 5.95 3.41 -15.33
N LEU A 146 5.91 4.52 -14.58
CA LEU A 146 7.11 5.14 -14.01
C LEU A 146 7.84 4.16 -13.08
N PHE A 147 7.12 3.37 -12.29
CA PHE A 147 7.71 2.36 -11.42
C PHE A 147 8.43 1.28 -12.23
N TYR A 148 7.84 0.79 -13.33
CA TYR A 148 8.52 -0.12 -14.26
C TYR A 148 9.75 0.52 -14.91
N LEU A 149 9.70 1.80 -15.28
CA LEU A 149 10.86 2.53 -15.81
C LEU A 149 11.98 2.65 -14.77
N THR A 150 11.65 2.70 -13.48
CA THR A 150 12.69 2.69 -12.43
C THR A 150 13.45 1.37 -12.36
N ALA A 151 12.95 0.27 -12.91
CA ALA A 151 13.73 -0.97 -13.00
C ALA A 151 15.03 -0.79 -13.84
N LEU A 152 15.08 0.22 -14.72
CA LEU A 152 16.28 0.59 -15.47
C LEU A 152 17.31 1.33 -14.61
N THR A 153 16.92 1.87 -13.44
CA THR A 153 17.77 2.70 -12.58
C THR A 153 17.60 2.37 -11.09
N VAL A 154 18.67 1.89 -10.46
CA VAL A 154 18.65 1.51 -9.02
C VAL A 154 18.31 2.68 -8.10
N VAL A 155 18.57 3.93 -8.53
CA VAL A 155 18.43 5.11 -7.67
C VAL A 155 17.03 5.72 -7.74
N LEU A 156 16.26 5.55 -8.81
CA LEU A 156 15.03 6.37 -9.00
C LEU A 156 13.80 5.81 -8.28
N TRP A 157 13.75 4.50 -8.02
CA TRP A 157 12.58 3.84 -7.44
C TRP A 157 12.09 4.44 -6.10
N PRO A 158 12.94 4.94 -5.18
CA PRO A 158 12.45 5.51 -3.92
C PRO A 158 11.69 6.82 -4.10
N TRP A 159 12.09 7.65 -5.07
CA TRP A 159 11.37 8.89 -5.40
C TRP A 159 10.03 8.59 -6.04
N VAL A 160 9.97 7.60 -6.93
CA VAL A 160 8.71 7.16 -7.54
C VAL A 160 7.79 6.50 -6.51
N ALA A 161 8.33 5.67 -5.61
CA ALA A 161 7.56 5.05 -4.53
C ALA A 161 6.95 6.10 -3.59
N THR A 162 7.75 7.05 -3.10
CA THR A 162 7.24 8.12 -2.22
C THR A 162 6.32 9.08 -2.96
N GLY A 163 6.54 9.34 -4.26
CA GLY A 163 5.64 10.10 -5.11
C GLY A 163 4.28 9.43 -5.31
N LEU A 164 4.27 8.11 -5.56
CA LEU A 164 3.03 7.34 -5.66
C LEU A 164 2.26 7.33 -4.33
N VAL A 165 2.93 7.20 -3.19
CA VAL A 165 2.27 7.28 -1.88
C VAL A 165 1.69 8.66 -1.61
N ARG A 166 2.40 9.74 -1.97
CA ARG A 166 1.82 11.10 -1.92
C ARG A 166 0.60 11.21 -2.81
N TRP A 167 0.67 10.72 -4.04
CA TRP A 167 -0.48 10.71 -4.95
C TRP A 167 -1.66 9.94 -4.36
N PHE A 168 -1.43 8.81 -3.68
CA PHE A 168 -2.51 8.13 -2.95
C PHE A 168 -3.12 9.05 -1.87
N CYS A 169 -2.28 9.68 -1.04
CA CYS A 169 -2.71 10.58 0.03
C CYS A 169 -3.49 11.80 -0.51
N ASP A 170 -3.00 12.44 -1.58
CA ASP A 170 -3.65 13.59 -2.23
C ASP A 170 -5.01 13.24 -2.87
N ASN A 171 -5.27 11.95 -3.09
CA ASN A 171 -6.54 11.45 -3.63
C ASN A 171 -7.43 10.81 -2.55
N LEU A 172 -7.05 10.93 -1.27
CA LEU A 172 -7.86 10.55 -0.12
C LEU A 172 -8.52 11.78 0.47
N GLU A 173 -9.84 11.80 0.46
CA GLU A 173 -10.66 12.86 1.03
C GLU A 173 -11.42 12.30 2.23
N GLY A 174 -11.14 12.85 3.42
CA GLY A 174 -11.83 12.51 4.66
C GLY A 174 -12.82 13.59 5.06
N ASP A 175 -13.86 13.23 5.83
CA ASP A 175 -14.81 14.21 6.36
C ASP A 175 -14.11 15.07 7.43
N GLY A 176 -13.61 16.26 7.02
CA GLY A 176 -12.92 17.20 7.90
C GLY A 176 -11.43 16.92 8.13
N TYR A 177 -10.80 16.07 7.32
CA TYR A 177 -9.35 15.86 7.36
C TYR A 177 -8.78 15.40 6.02
N ASP A 178 -7.53 15.78 5.78
CA ASP A 178 -6.70 15.27 4.70
C ASP A 178 -5.57 14.40 5.25
N VAL A 179 -5.08 13.49 4.41
CA VAL A 179 -3.89 12.69 4.71
C VAL A 179 -2.73 13.25 3.90
N MET A 180 -1.59 13.47 4.56
CA MET A 180 -0.35 13.91 3.92
C MET A 180 0.76 12.90 4.17
N PHE A 181 1.69 12.79 3.22
CA PHE A 181 2.91 11.99 3.36
C PHE A 181 4.17 12.83 3.23
N VAL A 182 4.96 12.92 4.30
CA VAL A 182 6.16 13.77 4.39
C VAL A 182 7.47 13.02 4.08
N GLY A 183 7.41 11.70 3.87
CA GLY A 183 8.60 10.86 3.67
C GLY A 183 9.33 11.12 2.35
N THR A 184 10.66 11.22 2.38
CA THR A 184 11.48 11.55 1.20
C THR A 184 12.06 10.32 0.51
N GLY A 185 12.33 10.43 -0.80
CA GLY A 185 13.01 9.38 -1.58
C GLY A 185 14.40 9.05 -1.02
N TRP A 186 15.16 10.06 -0.59
CA TRP A 186 16.44 9.86 0.10
C TRP A 186 16.28 9.08 1.41
N GLY A 187 15.26 9.42 2.20
CA GLY A 187 14.93 8.73 3.45
C GLY A 187 14.60 7.25 3.22
N LEU A 188 13.91 6.93 2.12
CA LEU A 188 13.62 5.55 1.73
C LEU A 188 14.85 4.83 1.18
N LEU A 189 15.70 5.50 0.40
CA LEU A 189 16.89 4.92 -0.23
C LEU A 189 17.86 4.34 0.80
N TRP A 190 18.34 5.15 1.75
CA TRP A 190 19.33 4.67 2.72
C TRP A 190 18.74 3.62 3.67
N ARG A 191 17.46 3.77 4.04
CA ARG A 191 16.75 2.78 4.89
C ARG A 191 16.62 1.45 4.18
N SER A 192 16.41 1.45 2.87
CA SER A 192 16.38 0.22 2.08
C SER A 192 17.72 -0.52 2.13
N VAL A 193 18.85 0.20 2.15
CA VAL A 193 20.17 -0.40 2.37
C VAL A 193 20.27 -1.04 3.75
N VAL A 194 19.83 -0.35 4.80
CA VAL A 194 19.83 -0.92 6.17
C VAL A 194 18.89 -2.11 6.32
N TRP A 195 17.70 -2.04 5.74
CA TRP A 195 16.75 -3.16 5.73
C TRP A 195 17.29 -4.35 4.95
N PHE A 196 17.96 -4.11 3.82
CA PHE A 196 18.62 -5.15 3.05
C PHE A 196 19.71 -5.85 3.88
N VAL A 197 20.64 -5.07 4.47
CA VAL A 197 21.71 -5.62 5.34
C VAL A 197 21.12 -6.34 6.56
N GLY A 198 20.11 -5.78 7.21
CA GLY A 198 19.43 -6.39 8.36
C GLY A 198 18.72 -7.69 8.01
N SER A 199 18.21 -7.82 6.78
CA SER A 199 17.52 -9.02 6.30
C SER A 199 18.46 -10.17 5.90
N LEU A 200 19.76 -9.91 5.76
CA LEU A 200 20.76 -10.97 5.52
C LEU A 200 20.88 -11.93 6.71
N LEU A 201 20.48 -11.48 7.90
CA LEU A 201 20.43 -12.28 9.11
C LEU A 201 18.97 -12.68 9.36
N LEU A 202 18.75 -13.92 9.82
CA LEU A 202 17.38 -14.39 10.12
C LEU A 202 16.79 -13.69 11.35
N ILE A 203 17.63 -13.47 12.38
CA ILE A 203 17.20 -12.91 13.66
C ILE A 203 16.62 -11.49 13.49
N PRO A 204 17.21 -10.53 12.77
CA PRO A 204 16.69 -9.16 12.69
C PRO A 204 15.44 -8.98 11.81
N ILE A 205 15.03 -9.98 11.02
CA ILE A 205 13.91 -9.84 10.06
C ILE A 205 12.64 -9.25 10.70
N PRO A 206 12.16 -9.70 11.89
CA PRO A 206 11.01 -9.09 12.55
C PRO A 206 11.17 -7.58 12.82
N TRP A 207 12.38 -7.14 13.19
CA TRP A 207 12.69 -5.74 13.47
C TRP A 207 12.85 -4.92 12.20
N VAL A 208 13.37 -5.51 11.13
CA VAL A 208 13.42 -4.89 9.80
C VAL A 208 12.01 -4.61 9.31
N LEU A 209 11.12 -5.61 9.35
CA LEU A 209 9.71 -5.45 8.94
C LEU A 209 9.01 -4.38 9.78
N ARG A 210 9.18 -4.42 11.10
CA ARG A 210 8.64 -3.38 11.99
C ARG A 210 9.18 -2.00 11.63
N SER A 211 10.49 -1.86 11.38
CA SER A 211 11.10 -0.60 10.98
C SER A 211 10.55 -0.10 9.65
N MET A 212 10.23 -1.00 8.71
CA MET A 212 9.65 -0.65 7.43
C MET A 212 8.24 -0.09 7.61
N TYR A 213 7.35 -0.83 8.30
CA TYR A 213 5.99 -0.37 8.58
C TYR A 213 5.96 0.92 9.38
N ARG A 214 6.82 1.02 10.39
CA ARG A 214 6.97 2.23 11.18
C ARG A 214 7.42 3.42 10.35
N TRP A 215 8.38 3.26 9.43
CA TRP A 215 8.82 4.39 8.62
C TRP A 215 7.70 4.90 7.71
N TRP A 216 6.94 4.00 7.06
CA TRP A 216 5.80 4.42 6.24
C TRP A 216 4.74 5.15 7.07
N THR A 217 4.40 4.63 8.24
CA THR A 217 3.40 5.23 9.12
C THR A 217 3.86 6.53 9.78
N ASP A 218 5.09 6.60 10.29
CA ASP A 218 5.62 7.77 11.00
C ASP A 218 5.78 8.99 10.06
N ASN A 219 5.72 8.77 8.74
CA ASN A 219 5.72 9.82 7.72
C ASN A 219 4.31 10.16 7.21
N LEU A 220 3.25 9.56 7.78
CA LEU A 220 1.87 9.98 7.54
C LEU A 220 1.49 11.05 8.57
N GLU A 221 0.90 12.13 8.08
CA GLU A 221 0.30 13.19 8.89
C GLU A 221 -1.18 13.31 8.52
N LEU A 222 -2.04 13.50 9.51
CA LEU A 222 -3.41 13.95 9.27
C LEU A 222 -3.45 15.47 9.43
N VAL A 223 -4.06 16.16 8.48
CA VAL A 223 -4.35 17.59 8.57
C VAL A 223 -5.83 17.73 8.80
N ARG A 224 -6.24 18.14 10.01
CA ARG A 224 -7.65 18.40 10.31
C ARG A 224 -8.01 19.82 9.92
N HIS A 225 -9.11 19.93 9.18
CA HIS A 225 -9.77 21.20 8.91
C HIS A 225 -10.72 21.50 10.07
N PRO A 226 -10.77 22.74 10.58
CA PRO A 226 -11.80 23.11 11.53
C PRO A 226 -13.16 22.85 10.89
N ALA A 227 -14.07 22.18 11.62
CA ALA A 227 -15.43 21.98 11.16
C ALA A 227 -16.02 23.34 10.77
N ASP A 228 -16.55 23.46 9.55
CA ASP A 228 -17.25 24.66 9.11
C ASP A 228 -18.28 25.04 10.17
N ALA A 229 -18.05 26.16 10.86
CA ALA A 229 -18.92 26.69 11.91
C ALA A 229 -20.27 27.21 11.37
N THR A 230 -20.71 26.78 10.19
CA THR A 230 -21.86 27.30 9.45
C THR A 230 -23.09 26.41 9.47
N SER A 231 -23.06 25.23 10.12
CA SER A 231 -24.24 24.36 10.26
C SER A 231 -24.90 24.41 11.65
N PHE A 232 -24.99 25.60 12.27
CA PHE A 232 -25.94 25.84 13.36
C PHE A 232 -27.22 26.45 12.78
N PRO A 233 -28.34 25.71 12.67
CA PRO A 233 -29.63 26.35 12.48
C PRO A 233 -29.94 27.16 13.75
N ALA A 234 -30.21 28.45 13.56
CA ALA A 234 -30.73 29.38 14.57
C ALA A 234 -32.14 28.98 15.02
#